data_AF-S0J6T6-F1
#
_entry.id   AF-S0J6T6-F1
#
_cell.length_a   1.000
_cell.length_b   1.000
_cell.length_c   1.000
_cell.angle_alpha   90.00
_cell.angle_beta   90.00
_cell.angle_gamma   90.00
#
_symmetry.space_group_name_H-M   'P 1'
#
loop_
_entity.id
_entity.type
_entity.pdbx_description
1 polymer ?
#
loop_
_entity_poly.entity_id
_entity_poly.type
_entity_poly.pdbx_seq_one_letter_code
_entity_poly.pdbx_strand_id
1 'polypeptide(L)'
;MKEYLKYLEDSVEKLHREEAELAATHRKDEANLMKIRINIYGICKTVFEAISRQESGEQLKEKYLAKLEEIPRNWEISREKAKQHEDVEKVVTETIKLETVEKIKERFNKIWRAEQ
;
A
#
# COMPACT_ATOMS: atom_id res chain seq x y z
N MET A 1 -17.33 -1.90 -5.82
CA MET A 1 -16.17 -2.14 -4.92
C MET A 1 -15.49 -3.49 -5.11
N LYS A 2 -16.09 -4.43 -5.85
CA LYS A 2 -15.41 -5.67 -6.27
C LYS A 2 -14.22 -5.38 -7.19
N GLU A 3 -14.31 -4.35 -8.04
CA GLU A 3 -13.21 -3.92 -8.90
C GLU A 3 -12.00 -3.45 -8.07
N TYR A 4 -12.24 -2.76 -6.96
CA TYR A 4 -11.17 -2.32 -6.07
C TYR A 4 -10.44 -3.51 -5.40
N LEU A 5 -11.19 -4.49 -4.90
CA LEU A 5 -10.61 -5.73 -4.36
C LEU A 5 -9.76 -6.46 -5.41
N LYS A 6 -10.31 -6.61 -6.61
CA LYS A 6 -9.58 -7.19 -7.74
C LYS A 6 -8.30 -6.41 -8.05
N TYR A 7 -8.35 -5.08 -8.05
CA TYR A 7 -7.15 -4.25 -8.23
C TYR A 7 -6.06 -4.54 -7.18
N LEU A 8 -6.44 -4.68 -5.91
CA LEU A 8 -5.48 -5.00 -4.85
C LEU A 8 -4.85 -6.38 -5.07
N GLU A 9 -5.66 -7.38 -5.44
CA GLU A 9 -5.21 -8.74 -5.73
C GLU A 9 -4.30 -8.80 -6.95
N ASP A 10 -4.73 -8.24 -8.09
CA ASP A 10 -3.94 -8.16 -9.32
C ASP A 10 -2.60 -7.43 -9.08
N SER A 11 -2.60 -6.40 -8.23
CA SER A 11 -1.39 -5.66 -7.87
C SER A 11 -0.41 -6.51 -7.06
N VAL A 12 -0.90 -7.28 -6.09
CA VAL A 12 -0.08 -8.21 -5.29
C VAL A 12 0.49 -9.31 -6.17
N GLU A 13 -0.32 -9.92 -7.03
CA GLU A 13 0.15 -10.96 -7.96
C GLU A 13 1.22 -10.43 -8.91
N LYS A 14 1.02 -9.23 -9.46
CA LYS A 14 2.01 -8.60 -10.33
C LYS A 14 3.32 -8.36 -9.59
N LEU A 15 3.27 -7.82 -8.38
CA LEU A 15 4.45 -7.57 -7.56
C LEU A 15 5.18 -8.88 -7.19
N HIS A 16 4.46 -9.98 -6.94
CA HIS A 16 5.09 -11.28 -6.71
C HIS A 16 5.81 -11.83 -7.93
N ARG A 17 5.25 -11.65 -9.14
CA ARG A 17 5.92 -12.03 -10.39
C ARG A 17 7.22 -11.23 -10.57
N GLU A 18 7.15 -9.91 -10.39
CA GLU A 18 8.33 -9.03 -10.48
C GLU A 18 9.38 -9.38 -9.40
N GLU A 19 8.97 -9.69 -8.17
CA GLU A 19 9.88 -10.10 -7.10
C GLU A 19 10.61 -11.40 -7.43
N ALA A 20 9.91 -12.39 -7.98
CA ALA A 20 10.51 -13.66 -8.37
C ALA A 20 11.53 -13.50 -9.52
N GLU A 21 11.23 -12.65 -10.51
CA GLU A 21 12.15 -12.33 -11.61
C GLU A 21 13.41 -11.61 -11.11
N LEU A 22 13.27 -10.65 -10.20
CA LEU A 22 14.39 -9.94 -9.58
C LEU A 22 15.25 -10.86 -8.71
N ALA A 23 14.62 -11.75 -7.94
CA ALA A 23 15.31 -12.73 -7.11
C ALA A 23 16.13 -13.71 -7.96
N ALA A 24 15.61 -14.14 -9.13
CA ALA A 24 16.30 -15.01 -10.07
C ALA A 24 17.52 -14.33 -10.75
N THR A 25 17.59 -13.00 -10.76
CA THR A 25 18.66 -12.22 -11.41
C THR A 25 19.67 -11.61 -10.43
N HIS A 26 19.77 -12.15 -9.21
CA HIS A 26 20.65 -11.67 -8.13
C HIS A 26 20.39 -10.22 -7.65
N ARG A 27 19.23 -9.62 -7.98
CA ARG A 27 18.83 -8.25 -7.59
C ARG A 27 18.06 -8.24 -6.27
N LYS A 28 18.71 -8.74 -5.21
CA LYS A 28 18.07 -9.00 -3.92
C LYS A 28 17.50 -7.75 -3.24
N ASP A 29 18.20 -6.61 -3.34
CA ASP A 29 17.73 -5.37 -2.72
C ASP A 29 16.43 -4.90 -3.34
N GLU A 30 16.32 -4.96 -4.67
CA GLU A 30 15.10 -4.61 -5.39
C GLU A 30 13.95 -5.58 -5.09
N ALA A 31 14.24 -6.88 -4.97
CA ALA A 31 13.27 -7.87 -4.53
C ALA A 31 12.74 -7.56 -3.11
N ASN A 32 13.61 -7.09 -2.20
CA ASN A 32 13.19 -6.66 -0.86
C ASN A 32 12.28 -5.41 -0.92
N LEU A 33 12.54 -4.48 -1.82
CA LEU A 33 11.64 -3.33 -2.04
C LEU A 33 10.26 -3.77 -2.53
N MET A 34 10.17 -4.79 -3.38
CA MET A 34 8.89 -5.36 -3.80
C MET A 34 8.13 -6.00 -2.65
N LYS A 35 8.81 -6.71 -1.74
CA LYS A 35 8.20 -7.28 -0.53
C LYS A 35 7.57 -6.22 0.36
N ILE A 36 8.22 -5.06 0.50
CA ILE A 36 7.64 -3.93 1.24
C ILE A 36 6.30 -3.51 0.60
N ARG A 37 6.27 -3.32 -0.73
CA ARG A 37 5.05 -2.96 -1.46
C ARG A 37 3.94 -4.00 -1.26
N ILE A 38 4.25 -5.28 -1.44
CA ILE A 38 3.31 -6.39 -1.26
C ILE A 38 2.68 -6.35 0.14
N ASN A 39 3.50 -6.14 1.17
CA ASN A 39 3.00 -6.04 2.55
C ASN A 39 2.00 -4.89 2.71
N ILE A 40 2.28 -3.72 2.14
CA ILE A 40 1.37 -2.56 2.21
C ILE A 40 0.03 -2.85 1.51
N TYR A 41 0.05 -3.45 0.31
CA TYR A 41 -1.18 -3.89 -0.35
C TYR A 41 -1.97 -4.88 0.52
N GLY A 42 -1.29 -5.83 1.17
CA GLY A 42 -1.89 -6.78 2.10
C GLY A 42 -2.59 -6.11 3.28
N ILE A 43 -1.90 -5.18 3.97
CA ILE A 43 -2.48 -4.39 5.06
C ILE A 43 -3.73 -3.63 4.57
N CYS A 44 -3.61 -2.93 3.45
CA CYS A 44 -4.71 -2.13 2.89
C CYS A 44 -5.91 -3.01 2.50
N LYS A 45 -5.68 -4.21 1.98
CA LYS A 45 -6.72 -5.20 1.66
C LYS A 45 -7.43 -5.68 2.92
N THR A 46 -6.68 -6.12 3.93
CA THR A 46 -7.25 -6.61 5.19
C THR A 46 -8.11 -5.54 5.88
N VAL A 47 -7.63 -4.30 5.91
CA VAL A 47 -8.39 -3.16 6.47
C VAL A 47 -9.66 -2.90 5.66
N PHE A 48 -9.57 -2.91 4.33
CA PHE A 48 -10.74 -2.72 3.47
C PHE A 48 -11.80 -3.79 3.72
N GLU A 49 -11.40 -5.07 3.71
CA GLU A 49 -12.31 -6.20 3.93
C GLU A 49 -12.96 -6.16 5.31
N ALA A 50 -12.22 -5.77 6.35
CA ALA A 50 -12.77 -5.65 7.70
C ALA A 50 -13.86 -4.58 7.79
N ILE A 51 -13.69 -3.45 7.11
CA ILE A 51 -14.67 -2.35 7.07
C ILE A 51 -15.86 -2.74 6.17
N SER A 52 -15.61 -3.32 4.99
CA SER A 52 -16.67 -3.67 4.03
C SER A 52 -17.62 -4.77 4.52
N ARG A 53 -17.24 -5.51 5.58
CA ARG A 53 -18.13 -6.47 6.25
C ARG A 53 -19.19 -5.80 7.13
N GLN A 54 -18.93 -4.58 7.58
CA GLN A 54 -19.76 -3.85 8.55
C GLN A 54 -20.44 -2.63 7.93
N GLU A 55 -19.83 -2.05 6.89
CA GLU A 55 -20.18 -0.75 6.33
C GLU A 55 -20.32 -0.85 4.81
N SER A 56 -21.14 0.02 4.23
CA SER A 56 -21.33 0.11 2.78
C SER A 56 -21.57 1.55 2.34
N GLY A 57 -21.56 1.81 1.03
CA GLY A 57 -21.78 3.14 0.49
C GLY A 57 -20.77 4.17 1.04
N GLU A 58 -21.25 5.38 1.31
CA GLU A 58 -20.38 6.49 1.74
C GLU A 58 -19.66 6.20 3.07
N GLN A 59 -20.28 5.47 4.01
CA GLN A 59 -19.65 5.11 5.29
C GLN A 59 -18.42 4.22 5.12
N LEU A 60 -18.48 3.25 4.19
CA LEU A 60 -17.33 2.42 3.84
C LEU A 60 -16.18 3.29 3.31
N LYS A 61 -16.49 4.21 2.39
CA LYS A 61 -15.52 5.10 1.77
C LYS A 61 -14.87 6.02 2.80
N GLU A 62 -15.65 6.70 3.64
CA GLU A 62 -15.13 7.61 4.67
C GLU A 62 -14.23 6.87 5.67
N LYS A 63 -14.70 5.75 6.22
CA LYS A 63 -13.92 4.97 7.20
C LYS A 63 -12.65 4.39 6.59
N TYR A 64 -12.70 3.92 5.34
CA TYR A 64 -11.53 3.37 4.69
C TYR A 64 -10.50 4.45 4.35
N LEU A 65 -10.93 5.60 3.81
CA LEU A 65 -10.04 6.72 3.55
C LEU A 65 -9.40 7.23 4.84
N ALA A 66 -10.16 7.34 5.93
CA ALA A 66 -9.61 7.70 7.23
C ALA A 66 -8.49 6.74 7.68
N LYS A 67 -8.65 5.43 7.44
CA LYS A 67 -7.59 4.46 7.72
C LYS A 67 -6.38 4.59 6.79
N LEU A 68 -6.58 4.89 5.51
CA LEU A 68 -5.47 5.15 4.58
C LEU A 68 -4.66 6.40 4.95
N GLU A 69 -5.24 7.38 5.64
CA GLU A 69 -4.51 8.52 6.23
C GLU A 69 -3.83 8.16 7.57
N GLU A 70 -4.46 7.32 8.38
CA GLU A 70 -3.95 6.96 9.71
C GLU A 70 -2.74 6.03 9.65
N ILE A 71 -2.79 5.01 8.79
CA ILE A 71 -1.74 3.99 8.62
C ILE A 71 -0.34 4.60 8.39
N PRO A 72 -0.15 5.54 7.43
CA PRO A 72 1.18 6.08 7.12
C PRO A 72 1.75 7.04 8.16
N ARG A 73 0.96 7.56 9.11
CA ARG A 73 1.38 8.63 10.02
C ARG A 73 2.65 8.30 10.82
N ASN A 74 2.78 7.06 11.29
CA ASN A 74 3.98 6.62 12.01
C ASN A 74 5.19 6.46 11.07
N TRP A 75 4.97 6.13 9.80
CA TRP A 75 6.04 6.00 8.80
C TRP A 75 6.58 7.36 8.37
N GLU A 76 5.74 8.39 8.31
CA GLU A 76 6.17 9.78 8.08
C GLU A 76 7.12 10.25 9.18
N ILE A 77 6.74 10.04 10.44
CA ILE A 77 7.58 10.37 11.59
C ILE A 77 8.87 9.56 11.57
N SER A 78 8.79 8.26 11.26
CA SER A 78 9.94 7.35 11.15
C SER A 78 10.92 7.80 10.06
N ARG A 79 10.40 8.19 8.90
CA ARG A 79 11.18 8.70 7.76
C ARG A 79 11.92 9.97 8.11
N GLU A 80 11.26 10.91 8.78
CA GLU A 80 11.89 12.18 9.14
C GLU A 80 13.00 12.00 10.18
N LYS A 81 12.78 11.14 11.18
CA LYS A 81 13.84 10.73 12.12
C LYS A 81 15.00 10.05 11.40
N ALA A 82 14.72 9.17 10.43
CA ALA A 82 15.77 8.48 9.68
C ALA A 82 16.64 9.46 8.87
N LYS A 83 16.05 10.51 8.27
CA LYS A 83 16.81 11.58 7.60
C LYS A 83 17.74 12.32 8.56
N GLN A 84 17.28 12.63 9.77
CA GLN A 84 18.10 13.31 10.79
C GLN A 84 19.32 12.50 11.23
N HIS A 85 19.24 11.17 11.13
CA HIS A 85 20.31 10.24 11.46
C HIS A 85 21.08 9.72 10.24
N GLU A 86 20.82 10.25 9.05
CA GLU A 86 21.43 9.81 7.78
C GLU A 86 21.25 8.30 7.49
N ASP A 87 20.17 7.69 8.01
CA ASP A 87 19.81 6.29 7.79
C ASP A 87 19.11 6.11 6.45
N VAL A 88 19.91 6.03 5.38
CA VAL A 88 19.44 5.99 3.99
C VAL A 88 18.53 4.79 3.72
N GLU A 89 18.85 3.60 4.22
CA GLU A 89 18.06 2.39 4.00
C GLU A 89 16.65 2.54 4.59
N LYS A 90 16.56 3.08 5.80
CA LYS A 90 15.28 3.35 6.44
C LYS A 90 14.51 4.47 5.74
N VAL A 91 15.19 5.53 5.29
CA VAL A 91 14.54 6.59 4.49
C VAL A 91 13.91 6.01 3.22
N VAL A 92 14.62 5.14 2.48
CA VAL A 92 14.11 4.49 1.28
C VAL A 92 12.91 3.60 1.60
N THR A 93 13.04 2.77 2.64
CA THR A 93 11.97 1.87 3.10
C THR A 93 10.69 2.63 3.43
N GLU A 94 10.77 3.66 4.28
CA GLU A 94 9.57 4.41 4.67
C GLU A 94 9.00 5.21 3.49
N THR A 95 9.85 5.74 2.60
CA THR A 95 9.38 6.43 1.39
C THR A 95 8.55 5.50 0.51
N ILE A 96 9.00 4.27 0.28
CA ILE A 96 8.27 3.28 -0.53
C ILE A 96 6.92 2.91 0.10
N LYS A 97 6.85 2.81 1.43
CA LYS A 97 5.56 2.54 2.11
C LYS A 97 4.58 3.69 1.88
N LEU A 98 5.02 4.94 2.04
CA LEU A 98 4.20 6.14 1.84
C LEU A 98 3.70 6.24 0.39
N GLU A 99 4.60 6.10 -0.58
CA GLU A 99 4.24 6.11 -2.02
C GLU A 99 3.24 5.00 -2.37
N THR A 100 3.39 3.82 -1.76
CA THR A 100 2.50 2.69 -2.01
C THR A 100 1.09 2.96 -1.47
N VAL A 101 0.96 3.53 -0.27
CA VAL A 101 -0.34 3.91 0.28
C VAL A 101 -1.01 4.99 -0.57
N GLU A 102 -0.26 6.02 -0.98
CA GLU A 102 -0.84 7.09 -1.80
C GLU A 102 -1.36 6.54 -3.14
N LYS A 103 -0.60 5.67 -3.81
CA LYS A 103 -1.06 4.98 -5.02
C LYS A 103 -2.33 4.17 -4.81
N ILE A 104 -2.43 3.45 -3.68
CA ILE A 104 -3.61 2.67 -3.33
C ILE A 104 -4.82 3.60 -3.13
N LYS A 105 -4.64 4.70 -2.40
CA LYS A 105 -5.66 5.72 -2.14
C LYS A 105 -6.13 6.41 -3.41
N GLU A 106 -5.22 6.81 -4.30
CA GLU A 106 -5.56 7.37 -5.61
C GLU A 106 -6.42 6.40 -6.42
N ARG A 107 -6.02 5.13 -6.47
CA ARG A 107 -6.76 4.10 -7.21
C ARG A 107 -8.13 3.83 -6.60
N PHE A 108 -8.21 3.76 -5.27
CA PHE A 108 -9.48 3.63 -4.57
C PHE A 108 -10.45 4.75 -4.96
N ASN A 109 -10.00 6.01 -4.87
CA ASN A 109 -10.83 7.17 -5.24
C ASN A 109 -11.26 7.14 -6.71
N LYS A 110 -10.37 6.72 -7.62
CA LYS A 110 -10.70 6.58 -9.04
C LYS A 110 -11.78 5.54 -9.30
N ILE A 111 -11.65 4.35 -8.71
CA ILE A 111 -12.64 3.28 -8.86
C ILE A 111 -13.96 3.68 -8.20
N TRP A 112 -13.91 4.26 -6.99
CA TRP A 112 -15.10 4.74 -6.29
C TRP A 112 -15.93 5.71 -7.15
N ARG A 113 -15.27 6.69 -7.78
CA ARG A 113 -15.92 7.68 -8.66
C ARG A 113 -16.50 7.05 -9.94
N ALA A 114 -15.90 5.99 -10.45
CA ALA A 114 -16.37 5.31 -11.66
C ALA A 114 -17.55 4.37 -11.41
N GLU A 115 -17.75 3.94 -10.17
CA GLU A 115 -18.85 3.07 -9.74
C GLU A 115 -20.05 3.84 -9.13
N GLN A 116 -19.99 5.18 -9.08
CA GLN A 116 -21.15 6.02 -8.75
C GLN A 116 -22.10 6.14 -9.94
#